data_AF-A0A7Y3WDF1-F1
#
_entry.id   AF-A0A7Y3WDF1-F1
#
_cell.length_a   1.000
_cell.length_b   1.000
_cell.length_c   1.000
_cell.angle_alpha   90.00
_cell.angle_beta   90.00
_cell.angle_gamma   90.00
#
_symmetry.space_group_name_H-M   'P 1'
#
loop_
_entity.id
_entity.type
_entity.pdbx_description
1 polymer ?
#
loop_
_entity_poly.entity_id
_entity_poly.type
_entity_poly.pdbx_seq_one_letter_code
_entity_poly.pdbx_strand_id
1 'polypeptide(L)'
;MWPTRTGRWDEIRQALQTHSQTVRDLPGVADDDSRSTLAMQFVASLRREDYYRRVQEKHIGAAKADPNSGAFDPERAVAYHLQNGDVEEAAWLVFLMTHFARPASTGWLRLTQVYGRLGQGTWDWVTVSSDPDQMIAWLAENWTNVGGKFGNHRKYESLRPDSNRNFGSVLNSYLAWIGEDGHRSFFANMVQQTGNDPTQIFDALYRSMKVSTFGRLAKFDYLAMIGRYGIAPIEAGSAYLKGATGPASGARLLFTGSVQGVAIETQLQSWLDELDASLHVGMAVMEDALCNWQKSPSSFVHYKG
;
A
#
# COMPACT_ATOMS: atom_id res chain seq x y z
N MET A 1 13.46 -20.79 -9.98
CA MET A 1 12.22 -21.05 -9.22
C MET A 1 12.52 -20.76 -7.75
N TRP A 2 11.71 -19.95 -7.05
CA TRP A 2 11.90 -19.59 -5.64
C TRP A 2 11.67 -20.83 -4.75
N PRO A 3 12.71 -21.48 -4.19
CA PRO A 3 12.61 -22.88 -3.77
C PRO A 3 11.83 -23.14 -2.47
N THR A 4 11.61 -22.13 -1.63
CA THR A 4 10.97 -22.32 -0.31
C THR A 4 9.44 -22.28 -0.33
N ARG A 5 8.81 -22.04 -1.49
CA ARG A 5 7.34 -21.87 -1.62
C ARG A 5 6.73 -22.60 -2.82
N THR A 6 7.44 -23.58 -3.41
CA THR A 6 6.89 -24.42 -4.49
C THR A 6 5.54 -25.03 -4.09
N GLY A 7 5.42 -25.51 -2.84
CA GLY A 7 4.15 -26.02 -2.30
C GLY A 7 3.01 -25.00 -2.35
N ARG A 8 3.23 -23.75 -1.88
CA ARG A 8 2.19 -22.70 -1.93
C ARG A 8 1.82 -22.31 -3.36
N TRP A 9 2.79 -22.32 -4.27
CA TRP A 9 2.53 -22.09 -5.68
C TRP A 9 1.65 -23.20 -6.27
N ASP A 10 1.97 -24.47 -6.01
CA ASP A 10 1.16 -25.62 -6.45
C ASP A 10 -0.25 -25.58 -5.87
N GLU A 11 -0.40 -25.28 -4.57
CA GLU A 11 -1.70 -25.11 -3.92
C GLU A 11 -2.56 -24.06 -4.63
N ILE A 12 -2.02 -22.86 -4.87
CA ILE A 12 -2.75 -21.78 -5.53
C ILE A 12 -3.08 -22.14 -6.98
N ARG A 13 -2.13 -22.75 -7.70
CA ARG A 13 -2.34 -23.19 -9.09
C ARG A 13 -3.46 -24.23 -9.18
N GLN A 14 -3.47 -25.20 -8.27
CA GLN A 14 -4.51 -26.22 -8.19
C GLN A 14 -5.86 -25.63 -7.76
N ALA A 15 -5.86 -24.68 -6.83
CA ALA A 15 -7.09 -24.01 -6.40
C ALA A 15 -7.70 -23.16 -7.52
N LEU A 16 -6.89 -22.46 -8.33
CA LEU A 16 -7.34 -21.76 -9.54
C LEU A 16 -7.98 -22.73 -10.54
N GLN A 17 -7.34 -23.87 -10.78
CA GLN A 17 -7.89 -24.89 -11.68
C GLN A 17 -9.21 -25.47 -11.16
N THR A 18 -9.27 -25.78 -9.86
CA THR A 18 -10.47 -26.34 -9.22
C THR A 18 -11.62 -25.33 -9.25
N HIS A 19 -11.37 -24.07 -8.93
CA HIS A 19 -12.35 -23.00 -9.01
C HIS A 19 -12.90 -22.86 -10.43
N SER A 20 -12.01 -22.86 -11.43
CA SER A 20 -12.38 -22.81 -12.86
C SER A 20 -13.34 -23.93 -13.28
N GLN A 21 -13.12 -25.13 -12.75
CA GLN A 21 -13.92 -26.32 -13.10
C GLN A 21 -15.22 -26.47 -12.32
N THR A 22 -15.31 -25.91 -11.12
CA THR A 22 -16.40 -26.25 -10.17
C THR A 22 -17.23 -25.07 -9.71
N VAL A 23 -16.72 -23.84 -9.81
CA VAL A 23 -17.40 -22.63 -9.33
C VAL A 23 -17.67 -21.66 -10.47
N ARG A 24 -16.62 -21.23 -11.18
CA ARG A 24 -16.72 -20.23 -12.23
C ARG A 24 -15.57 -20.36 -13.20
N ASP A 25 -15.88 -20.43 -14.49
CA ASP A 25 -14.87 -20.48 -15.54
C ASP A 25 -13.91 -19.28 -15.46
N LEU A 26 -12.61 -19.58 -15.58
CA LEU A 26 -11.52 -18.60 -15.53
C LEU A 26 -10.76 -18.60 -16.88
N PRO A 27 -11.36 -18.08 -17.96
CA PRO A 27 -10.80 -18.13 -19.30
C PRO A 27 -9.42 -17.47 -19.41
N GLY A 28 -9.12 -16.46 -18.58
CA GLY A 28 -7.81 -15.82 -18.55
C GLY A 28 -6.66 -16.70 -18.07
N VAL A 29 -6.94 -17.85 -17.43
CA VAL A 29 -5.95 -18.82 -16.95
C VAL A 29 -6.27 -20.25 -17.41
N ALA A 30 -6.91 -20.36 -18.58
CA ALA A 30 -7.21 -21.66 -19.19
C ALA A 30 -5.93 -22.43 -19.51
N ASP A 31 -4.93 -21.76 -20.09
CA ASP A 31 -3.61 -22.33 -20.34
C ASP A 31 -2.73 -22.40 -19.07
N ASP A 32 -1.79 -23.35 -19.04
CA ASP A 32 -0.98 -23.59 -17.86
C ASP A 32 0.04 -22.48 -17.59
N ASP A 33 0.55 -21.79 -18.61
CA ASP A 33 1.51 -20.70 -18.44
C ASP A 33 0.86 -19.50 -17.75
N SER A 34 -0.33 -19.12 -18.19
CA SER A 34 -1.10 -18.03 -17.59
C SER A 34 -1.51 -18.35 -16.16
N ARG A 35 -1.97 -19.58 -15.90
CA ARG A 35 -2.33 -20.05 -14.56
C ARG A 35 -1.14 -20.10 -13.62
N SER A 36 -0.01 -20.64 -14.09
CA SER A 36 1.24 -20.72 -13.35
C SER A 36 1.79 -19.34 -13.02
N THR A 37 1.69 -18.40 -13.96
CA THR A 37 2.13 -17.02 -13.77
C THR A 37 1.26 -16.29 -12.74
N LEU A 38 -0.07 -16.42 -12.81
CA LEU A 38 -0.97 -15.82 -11.82
C LEU A 38 -0.71 -16.40 -10.42
N ALA A 39 -0.53 -17.72 -10.30
CA ALA A 39 -0.17 -18.35 -9.04
C ALA A 39 1.15 -17.79 -8.48
N MET A 40 2.15 -17.56 -9.33
CA MET A 40 3.41 -16.91 -8.91
C MET A 40 3.22 -15.46 -8.47
N GLN A 41 2.31 -14.70 -9.08
CA GLN A 41 1.99 -13.34 -8.65
C GLN A 41 1.32 -13.35 -7.26
N PHE A 42 0.38 -14.25 -7.01
CA PHE A 42 -0.18 -14.44 -5.66
C PHE A 42 0.88 -14.80 -4.63
N VAL A 43 1.81 -15.72 -4.94
CA VAL A 43 2.92 -16.05 -4.05
C VAL A 43 3.80 -14.83 -3.80
N ALA A 44 4.09 -14.02 -4.82
CA ALA A 44 4.87 -12.79 -4.66
C ALA A 44 4.17 -11.77 -3.75
N SER A 45 2.86 -11.59 -3.90
CA SER A 45 2.05 -10.70 -3.06
C SER A 45 1.96 -11.18 -1.61
N LEU A 46 1.68 -12.49 -1.38
CA LEU A 46 1.68 -13.08 -0.03
C LEU A 46 3.03 -12.92 0.69
N ARG A 47 4.13 -12.98 -0.05
CA ARG A 47 5.47 -12.77 0.53
C ARG A 47 5.70 -11.33 0.96
N ARG A 48 5.03 -10.36 0.33
CA ARG A 48 5.07 -8.96 0.77
C ARG A 48 4.35 -8.82 2.11
N GLU A 49 3.22 -9.48 2.29
CA GLU A 49 2.54 -9.55 3.60
C GLU A 49 3.42 -10.21 4.68
N ASP A 50 4.04 -11.35 4.35
CA ASP A 50 4.97 -12.02 5.27
C ASP A 50 6.18 -11.15 5.62
N TYR A 51 6.67 -10.36 4.67
CA TYR A 51 7.79 -9.46 4.88
C TYR A 51 7.43 -8.41 5.93
N TYR A 52 6.29 -7.73 5.79
CA TYR A 52 5.86 -6.73 6.78
C TYR A 52 5.67 -7.35 8.16
N ARG A 53 5.08 -8.55 8.26
CA ARG A 53 5.01 -9.26 9.55
C ARG A 53 6.41 -9.53 10.14
N ARG A 54 7.33 -10.08 9.34
CA ARG A 54 8.69 -10.43 9.80
C ARG A 54 9.55 -9.23 10.18
N VAL A 55 9.35 -8.08 9.53
CA VAL A 55 10.05 -6.83 9.87
C VAL A 55 9.70 -6.36 11.29
N GLN A 56 8.51 -6.71 11.79
CA GLN A 56 8.02 -6.32 13.10
C GLN A 56 8.42 -7.29 14.23
N GLU A 57 8.76 -8.55 13.90
CA GLU A 57 8.99 -9.64 14.86
C GLU A 57 10.22 -9.43 15.77
N LYS A 58 11.25 -8.76 15.28
CA LYS A 58 12.51 -8.58 16.02
C LYS A 58 12.58 -7.19 16.63
N HIS A 59 13.25 -7.09 17.78
CA HIS A 59 13.60 -5.78 18.34
C HIS A 59 14.38 -4.96 17.31
N ILE A 60 13.91 -3.73 17.07
CA ILE A 60 14.53 -2.80 16.15
C ILE A 60 15.37 -1.80 16.95
N GLY A 61 16.63 -1.58 16.55
CA GLY A 61 17.49 -0.58 17.19
C GLY A 61 17.16 0.84 16.72
N ALA A 62 17.33 1.84 17.60
CA ALA A 62 17.01 3.25 17.34
C ALA A 62 17.65 3.84 16.07
N ALA A 63 18.85 3.39 15.70
CA ALA A 63 19.52 3.83 14.47
C ALA A 63 18.74 3.46 13.18
N LYS A 64 17.81 2.50 13.24
CA LYS A 64 16.91 2.19 12.11
C LYS A 64 15.77 3.19 11.98
N ALA A 65 15.44 3.92 13.05
CA ALA A 65 14.39 4.93 13.09
C ALA A 65 14.89 6.35 12.91
N ASP A 66 16.17 6.62 13.17
CA ASP A 66 16.77 7.93 12.94
C ASP A 66 17.04 8.17 11.43
N PRO A 67 16.37 9.12 10.77
CA PRO A 67 16.58 9.41 9.35
C PRO A 67 17.97 9.97 9.01
N ASN A 68 18.71 10.42 10.02
CA ASN A 68 20.06 10.96 9.87
C ASN A 68 21.13 9.87 10.05
N SER A 69 20.72 8.65 10.43
CA SER A 69 21.60 7.50 10.50
C SER A 69 21.78 6.85 9.14
N GLY A 70 23.01 6.44 8.81
CA GLY A 70 23.27 5.58 7.64
C GLY A 70 22.58 4.21 7.72
N ALA A 71 22.06 3.83 8.88
CA ALA A 71 21.30 2.61 9.07
C ALA A 71 19.78 2.78 8.83
N PHE A 72 19.29 4.00 8.64
CA PHE A 72 17.86 4.31 8.55
C PHE A 72 17.12 3.41 7.56
N ASP A 73 15.95 2.93 7.98
CA ASP A 73 15.09 2.08 7.17
C ASP A 73 13.64 2.41 7.53
N PRO A 74 12.87 3.11 6.67
CA PRO A 74 11.52 3.56 6.99
C PRO A 74 10.57 2.43 7.41
N GLU A 75 10.69 1.24 6.82
CA GLU A 75 9.82 0.11 7.14
C GLU A 75 10.13 -0.42 8.55
N ARG A 76 11.41 -0.51 8.91
CA ARG A 76 11.83 -0.87 10.28
C ARG A 76 11.57 0.25 11.27
N ALA A 77 11.64 1.50 10.85
CA ALA A 77 11.35 2.67 11.69
C ALA A 77 9.89 2.67 12.16
N VAL A 78 8.93 2.36 11.28
CA VAL A 78 7.51 2.18 11.68
C VAL A 78 7.41 1.13 12.79
N ALA A 79 8.04 -0.04 12.61
CA ALA A 79 8.05 -1.09 13.62
C ALA A 79 8.73 -0.66 14.93
N TYR A 80 9.81 0.12 14.86
CA TYR A 80 10.47 0.70 16.04
C TYR A 80 9.52 1.60 16.84
N HIS A 81 8.85 2.55 16.18
CA HIS A 81 7.92 3.45 16.86
C HIS A 81 6.79 2.68 17.55
N LEU A 82 6.23 1.67 16.87
CA LEU A 82 5.21 0.80 17.47
C LEU A 82 5.71 -0.02 18.66
N GLN A 83 6.92 -0.58 18.59
CA GLN A 83 7.55 -1.28 19.72
C GLN A 83 7.77 -0.38 20.94
N ASN A 84 7.84 0.94 20.73
CA ASN A 84 7.97 1.94 21.80
C ASN A 84 6.64 2.65 22.14
N GLY A 85 5.52 2.20 21.58
CA GLY A 85 4.19 2.76 21.87
C GLY A 85 3.86 4.08 21.15
N ASP A 86 4.73 4.53 20.25
CA ASP A 86 4.63 5.78 19.51
C ASP A 86 3.82 5.59 18.20
N VAL A 87 2.50 5.47 18.37
CA VAL A 87 1.56 5.26 17.24
C VAL A 87 1.50 6.47 16.32
N GLU A 88 1.70 7.67 16.86
CA GLU A 88 1.62 8.91 16.10
C GLU A 88 2.75 8.99 15.07
N GLU A 89 3.98 8.76 15.51
CA GLU A 89 5.14 8.77 14.60
C GLU A 89 5.11 7.61 13.60
N ALA A 90 4.65 6.43 14.04
CA ALA A 90 4.48 5.27 13.16
C ALA A 90 3.50 5.57 12.01
N ALA A 91 2.33 6.14 12.32
CA ALA A 91 1.32 6.47 11.31
C ALA A 91 1.77 7.64 10.41
N TRP A 92 2.42 8.65 10.98
CA TRP A 92 3.05 9.73 10.23
C TRP A 92 4.06 9.22 9.20
N LEU A 93 4.95 8.31 9.63
CA LEU A 93 5.94 7.73 8.73
C LEU A 93 5.28 6.88 7.62
N VAL A 94 4.19 6.16 7.92
CA VAL A 94 3.38 5.48 6.89
C VAL A 94 2.82 6.47 5.89
N PHE A 95 2.31 7.64 6.32
CA PHE A 95 1.87 8.69 5.40
C PHE A 95 3.02 9.17 4.50
N LEU A 96 4.20 9.45 5.05
CA LEU A 96 5.38 9.85 4.27
C LEU A 96 5.80 8.77 3.28
N MET A 97 5.80 7.50 3.70
CA MET A 97 6.07 6.35 2.84
C MET A 97 5.08 6.27 1.68
N THR A 98 3.79 6.50 1.93
CA THR A 98 2.76 6.51 0.88
C THR A 98 2.84 7.75 -0.01
N HIS A 99 3.24 8.91 0.52
CA HIS A 99 3.36 10.14 -0.25
C HIS A 99 4.56 10.11 -1.20
N PHE A 100 5.74 9.74 -0.69
CA PHE A 100 6.94 9.68 -1.53
C PHE A 100 6.98 8.43 -2.39
N ALA A 101 6.47 7.31 -1.86
CA ALA A 101 6.59 5.97 -2.44
C ALA A 101 8.06 5.56 -2.71
N ARG A 102 8.30 4.27 -2.92
CA ARG A 102 9.65 3.72 -3.08
C ARG A 102 9.98 3.42 -4.54
N PRO A 103 10.64 4.33 -5.29
CA PRO A 103 11.14 3.99 -6.62
C PRO A 103 12.26 2.94 -6.56
N ALA A 104 12.23 1.96 -7.47
CA ALA A 104 13.29 0.94 -7.56
C ALA A 104 14.71 1.50 -7.76
N SER A 105 14.84 2.69 -8.35
CA SER A 105 16.15 3.31 -8.68
C SER A 105 16.81 4.07 -7.53
N THR A 106 16.03 4.65 -6.62
CA THR A 106 16.56 5.53 -5.55
C THR A 106 16.10 5.12 -4.15
N GLY A 107 15.30 4.05 -4.04
CA GLY A 107 14.82 3.53 -2.76
C GLY A 107 14.07 4.61 -1.98
N TRP A 108 14.41 4.77 -0.71
CA TRP A 108 13.78 5.73 0.19
C TRP A 108 14.49 7.10 0.25
N LEU A 109 15.46 7.39 -0.62
CA LEU A 109 16.30 8.59 -0.54
C LEU A 109 15.50 9.90 -0.38
N ARG A 110 14.43 10.07 -1.16
CA ARG A 110 13.58 11.27 -1.09
C ARG A 110 12.90 11.40 0.27
N LEU A 111 12.32 10.31 0.77
CA LEU A 111 11.71 10.27 2.10
C LEU A 111 12.76 10.58 3.16
N THR A 112 13.91 9.89 3.14
CA THR A 112 15.00 10.09 4.10
C THR A 112 15.46 11.54 4.15
N GLN A 113 15.65 12.18 2.99
CA GLN A 113 16.13 13.55 2.92
C GLN A 113 15.08 14.59 3.36
N VAL A 114 13.81 14.36 3.07
CA VAL A 114 12.74 15.25 3.57
C VAL A 114 12.56 15.02 5.06
N TYR A 115 12.28 13.79 5.48
CA TYR A 115 12.01 13.45 6.88
C TYR A 115 13.19 13.79 7.81
N GLY A 116 14.42 13.54 7.37
CA GLY A 116 15.65 13.90 8.11
C GLY A 116 16.15 15.32 7.88
N ARG A 117 15.36 16.22 7.28
CA ARG A 117 15.75 17.63 7.06
C ARG A 117 17.14 17.79 6.43
N LEU A 118 17.49 16.94 5.47
CA LEU A 118 18.83 16.89 4.86
C LEU A 118 19.99 16.73 5.88
N GLY A 119 19.78 16.01 6.98
CA GLY A 119 20.78 15.82 8.04
C GLY A 119 20.66 16.78 9.23
N GLN A 120 19.70 17.71 9.21
CA GLN A 120 19.63 18.83 10.17
C GLN A 120 18.60 18.64 11.29
N GLY A 121 17.97 17.46 11.36
CA GLY A 121 16.96 17.15 12.37
C GLY A 121 15.94 16.16 11.81
N THR A 122 14.73 16.17 12.37
CA THR A 122 13.64 15.31 11.91
C THR A 122 12.34 16.10 11.84
N TRP A 123 11.57 15.92 10.78
CA TRP A 123 10.17 16.34 10.72
C TRP A 123 9.29 15.27 11.36
N ASP A 124 9.36 15.17 12.69
CA ASP A 124 8.52 14.26 13.48
C ASP A 124 7.07 14.78 13.58
N TRP A 125 6.16 13.90 14.00
CA TRP A 125 4.75 14.19 14.10
C TRP A 125 4.47 15.36 15.04
N VAL A 126 5.12 15.41 16.21
CA VAL A 126 4.89 16.46 17.21
C VAL A 126 5.23 17.83 16.61
N THR A 127 6.37 17.94 15.95
CA THR A 127 6.80 19.17 15.29
C THR A 127 5.83 19.55 14.18
N VAL A 128 5.54 18.62 13.26
CA VAL A 128 4.75 18.90 12.05
C VAL A 128 3.27 19.17 12.36
N SER A 129 2.68 18.47 13.32
CA SER A 129 1.28 18.67 13.70
C SER A 129 1.06 19.97 14.48
N SER A 130 2.07 20.45 15.22
CA SER A 130 1.99 21.72 15.96
C SER A 130 2.16 22.95 15.07
N ASP A 131 3.02 22.86 14.04
CA ASP A 131 3.30 23.96 13.12
C ASP A 131 3.68 23.42 11.72
N PRO A 132 2.68 23.05 10.89
CA PRO A 132 2.95 22.50 9.56
C PRO A 132 3.62 23.49 8.61
N ASP A 133 3.44 24.79 8.83
CA ASP A 133 4.00 25.83 7.97
C ASP A 133 5.53 25.83 8.01
N GLN A 134 6.15 25.42 9.13
CA GLN A 134 7.60 25.25 9.22
C GLN A 134 8.13 24.19 8.23
N MET A 135 7.48 23.03 8.14
CA MET A 135 7.88 21.99 7.20
C MET A 135 7.64 22.44 5.75
N ILE A 136 6.53 23.12 5.49
CA ILE A 136 6.18 23.63 4.16
C ILE A 136 7.19 24.67 3.69
N ALA A 137 7.52 25.65 4.53
CA ALA A 137 8.50 26.69 4.24
C ALA A 137 9.90 26.08 4.02
N TRP A 138 10.32 25.18 4.91
CA TRP A 138 11.60 24.48 4.74
C TRP A 138 11.67 23.71 3.42
N LEU A 139 10.61 22.99 3.05
CA LEU A 139 10.60 22.24 1.80
C LEU A 139 10.60 23.19 0.59
N ALA A 140 9.89 24.32 0.65
CA ALA A 140 9.89 25.34 -0.39
C ALA A 140 11.29 25.95 -0.61
N GLU A 141 12.10 26.07 0.44
CA GLU A 141 13.48 26.55 0.35
C GLU A 141 14.47 25.46 -0.12
N ASN A 142 14.18 24.19 0.15
CA ASN A 142 15.14 23.10 -0.01
C ASN A 142 14.80 22.07 -1.10
N TRP A 143 13.67 22.20 -1.80
CA TRP A 143 13.19 21.16 -2.72
C TRP A 143 14.17 20.79 -3.84
N THR A 144 15.03 21.72 -4.26
CA THR A 144 16.08 21.48 -5.28
C THR A 144 17.25 20.65 -4.75
N ASN A 145 17.48 20.67 -3.44
CA ASN A 145 18.52 19.91 -2.76
C ASN A 145 18.06 18.49 -2.38
N VAL A 146 16.74 18.25 -2.39
CA VAL A 146 16.14 16.93 -2.15
C VAL A 146 16.25 16.07 -3.41
N GLY A 147 17.05 15.02 -3.33
CA GLY A 147 17.25 14.00 -4.34
C GLY A 147 16.17 12.91 -4.36
N GLY A 148 16.51 11.79 -5.00
CA GLY A 148 15.60 10.67 -5.22
C GLY A 148 14.46 11.00 -6.19
N LYS A 149 13.49 10.10 -6.31
CA LYS A 149 12.28 10.28 -7.13
C LYS A 149 11.04 9.89 -6.33
N PHE A 150 9.86 10.30 -6.81
CA PHE A 150 8.63 9.66 -6.37
C PHE A 150 8.53 8.24 -6.94
N GLY A 151 7.92 7.33 -6.19
CA GLY A 151 7.62 5.97 -6.67
C GLY A 151 6.53 5.94 -7.74
N ASN A 152 6.34 4.80 -8.40
CA ASN A 152 5.42 4.68 -9.55
C ASN A 152 3.98 5.07 -9.22
N HIS A 153 3.51 4.75 -8.01
CA HIS A 153 2.15 5.10 -7.56
C HIS A 153 1.97 6.60 -7.29
N ARG A 154 3.08 7.35 -7.17
CA ARG A 154 3.12 8.80 -6.88
C ARG A 154 3.91 9.59 -7.91
N LYS A 155 4.13 9.04 -9.11
CA LYS A 155 5.02 9.61 -10.15
C LYS A 155 4.64 11.00 -10.67
N TYR A 156 3.43 11.48 -10.34
CA TYR A 156 2.93 12.80 -10.73
C TYR A 156 2.99 13.83 -9.58
N GLU A 157 3.44 13.44 -8.39
CA GLU A 157 3.65 14.40 -7.30
C GLU A 157 4.88 15.28 -7.54
N SER A 158 4.95 16.40 -6.82
CA SER A 158 6.00 17.41 -6.97
C SER A 158 6.43 17.96 -5.62
N LEU A 159 7.72 18.26 -5.48
CA LEU A 159 8.23 19.08 -4.36
C LEU A 159 8.26 20.58 -4.69
N ARG A 160 8.03 20.96 -5.95
CA ARG A 160 8.06 22.37 -6.33
C ARG A 160 6.93 23.13 -5.61
N PRO A 161 7.23 24.25 -4.94
CA PRO A 161 6.26 24.97 -4.12
C PRO A 161 5.11 25.57 -4.96
N ASP A 162 5.39 25.95 -6.22
CA ASP A 162 4.44 26.52 -7.17
C ASP A 162 3.64 25.47 -7.97
N SER A 163 3.80 24.18 -7.67
CA SER A 163 3.08 23.12 -8.35
C SER A 163 1.61 23.06 -7.92
N ASN A 164 0.73 22.73 -8.88
CA ASN A 164 -0.67 22.36 -8.61
C ASN A 164 -0.80 21.09 -7.74
N ARG A 165 0.29 20.36 -7.49
CA ARG A 165 0.40 19.20 -6.60
C ARG A 165 1.51 19.41 -5.56
N ASN A 166 1.63 20.62 -5.02
CA ASN A 166 2.60 20.94 -3.99
C ASN A 166 2.32 20.15 -2.70
N PHE A 167 3.38 19.87 -1.95
CA PHE A 167 3.30 19.11 -0.70
C PHE A 167 2.46 19.80 0.38
N GLY A 168 2.45 21.14 0.45
CA GLY A 168 1.70 21.88 1.48
C GLY A 168 0.20 21.59 1.45
N SER A 169 -0.41 21.53 0.25
CA SER A 169 -1.82 21.13 0.13
C SER A 169 -2.07 19.69 0.60
N VAL A 170 -1.14 18.77 0.32
CA VAL A 170 -1.22 17.38 0.76
C VAL A 170 -1.10 17.29 2.28
N LEU A 171 -0.11 17.98 2.87
CA LEU A 171 0.12 17.98 4.31
C LEU A 171 -1.09 18.54 5.06
N ASN A 172 -1.57 19.73 4.67
CA ASN A 172 -2.67 20.38 5.37
C ASN A 172 -3.97 19.56 5.29
N SER A 173 -4.26 18.95 4.14
CA SER A 173 -5.43 18.08 4.00
C SER A 173 -5.27 16.73 4.72
N TYR A 174 -4.04 16.24 4.91
CA TYR A 174 -3.76 15.08 5.76
C TYR A 174 -4.00 15.39 7.23
N LEU A 175 -3.42 16.47 7.74
CA LEU A 175 -3.62 16.92 9.13
C LEU A 175 -5.10 17.19 9.42
N ALA A 176 -5.81 17.85 8.50
CA ALA A 176 -7.25 18.07 8.64
C ALA A 176 -8.08 16.77 8.64
N TRP A 177 -7.60 15.72 7.97
CA TRP A 177 -8.29 14.42 7.97
C TRP A 177 -8.03 13.62 9.26
N ILE A 178 -6.81 13.65 9.79
CA ILE A 178 -6.46 13.01 11.07
C ILE A 178 -7.11 13.74 12.26
N GLY A 179 -7.10 15.08 12.22
CA GLY A 179 -7.62 15.92 13.30
C GLY A 179 -6.62 16.16 14.43
N GLU A 180 -6.99 17.05 15.35
CA GLU A 180 -6.13 17.54 16.43
C GLU A 180 -5.81 16.47 17.49
N ASP A 181 -6.69 15.48 17.66
CA ASP A 181 -6.54 14.41 18.65
C ASP A 181 -5.54 13.30 18.26
N GLY A 182 -4.95 13.40 17.05
CA GLY A 182 -3.95 12.46 16.55
C GLY A 182 -4.50 11.15 16.00
N HIS A 183 -3.60 10.34 15.45
CA HIS A 183 -3.91 9.09 14.76
C HIS A 183 -4.52 8.05 15.68
N ARG A 184 -4.03 7.92 16.92
CA ARG A 184 -4.55 6.92 17.87
C ARG A 184 -6.03 7.15 18.13
N SER A 185 -6.41 8.39 18.43
CA SER A 185 -7.81 8.77 18.67
C SER A 185 -8.64 8.64 17.41
N PHE A 186 -8.12 9.10 16.27
CA PHE A 186 -8.77 9.00 14.97
C PHE A 186 -9.16 7.56 14.62
N PHE A 187 -8.22 6.61 14.71
CA PHE A 187 -8.50 5.21 14.40
C PHE A 187 -9.41 4.56 15.45
N ALA A 188 -9.22 4.84 16.74
CA ALA A 188 -10.08 4.30 17.79
C ALA A 188 -11.54 4.76 17.63
N ASN A 189 -11.76 6.03 17.30
CA ASN A 189 -13.10 6.58 17.06
C ASN A 189 -13.76 5.90 15.85
N MET A 190 -13.00 5.64 14.77
CA MET A 190 -13.54 4.95 13.60
C MET A 190 -13.97 3.51 13.91
N VAL A 191 -13.20 2.78 14.74
CA VAL A 191 -13.57 1.44 15.22
C VAL A 191 -14.86 1.52 16.05
N GLN A 192 -14.95 2.48 16.98
CA GLN A 192 -16.15 2.64 17.81
C GLN A 192 -17.42 2.95 16.98
N GLN A 193 -17.28 3.75 15.92
CA GLN A 193 -18.40 4.13 15.06
C GLN A 193 -18.84 3.02 14.09
N THR A 194 -17.88 2.23 13.59
CA THR A 194 -18.13 1.25 12.52
C THR A 194 -18.36 -0.17 13.06
N GLY A 195 -17.97 -0.44 14.31
CA GLY A 195 -17.99 -1.77 14.90
C GLY A 195 -16.67 -2.51 14.71
N ASN A 196 -16.67 -3.82 14.96
CA ASN A 196 -15.44 -4.64 15.05
C ASN A 196 -15.09 -5.41 13.77
N ASP A 197 -15.71 -5.09 12.63
CA ASP A 197 -15.41 -5.73 11.34
C ASP A 197 -14.26 -4.97 10.64
N PRO A 198 -13.05 -5.56 10.52
CA PRO A 198 -11.89 -4.90 9.90
C PRO A 198 -12.14 -4.39 8.48
N THR A 199 -13.01 -5.08 7.73
CA THR A 199 -13.34 -4.73 6.36
C THR A 199 -14.23 -3.50 6.27
N GLN A 200 -15.19 -3.39 7.18
CA GLN A 200 -16.07 -2.23 7.27
C GLN A 200 -15.32 -1.00 7.77
N ILE A 201 -14.43 -1.16 8.76
CA ILE A 201 -13.59 -0.07 9.27
C ILE A 201 -12.67 0.45 8.16
N PHE A 202 -12.02 -0.44 7.39
CA PHE A 202 -11.18 -0.04 6.26
C PHE A 202 -11.99 0.77 5.23
N ASP A 203 -13.19 0.31 4.89
CA ASP A 203 -14.04 0.98 3.90
C ASP A 203 -14.53 2.34 4.39
N ALA A 204 -14.89 2.46 5.67
CA ALA A 204 -15.24 3.74 6.30
C ALA A 204 -14.07 4.73 6.25
N LEU A 205 -12.85 4.29 6.61
CA LEU A 205 -11.63 5.10 6.49
C LEU A 205 -11.37 5.52 5.05
N TYR A 206 -11.43 4.58 4.10
CA TYR A 206 -11.17 4.83 2.68
C TYR A 206 -12.12 5.89 2.10
N ARG A 207 -13.40 5.81 2.46
CA ARG A 207 -14.43 6.78 2.04
C ARG A 207 -14.27 8.14 2.73
N SER A 208 -13.88 8.15 4.01
CA SER A 208 -13.67 9.39 4.77
C SER A 208 -12.44 10.19 4.33
N MET A 209 -11.43 9.53 3.74
CA MET A 209 -10.15 10.15 3.41
C MET A 209 -10.27 11.26 2.36
N LYS A 210 -10.01 12.50 2.78
CA LYS A 210 -10.06 13.71 1.92
C LYS A 210 -8.69 14.39 1.83
N VAL A 211 -7.65 13.59 1.60
CA VAL A 211 -6.28 14.07 1.45
C VAL A 211 -6.02 14.46 -0.01
N SER A 212 -5.56 15.69 -0.24
CA SER A 212 -5.21 16.21 -1.56
C SER A 212 -4.23 15.27 -2.25
N THR A 213 -4.44 15.05 -3.54
CA THR A 213 -3.66 14.12 -4.40
C THR A 213 -3.76 12.63 -4.05
N PHE A 214 -4.34 12.25 -2.91
CA PHE A 214 -4.59 10.84 -2.58
C PHE A 214 -5.81 10.33 -3.34
N GLY A 215 -5.58 9.98 -4.61
CA GLY A 215 -6.52 9.17 -5.38
C GLY A 215 -6.59 7.72 -4.87
N ARG A 216 -7.39 6.88 -5.53
CA ARG A 216 -7.67 5.48 -5.13
C ARG A 216 -6.44 4.71 -4.64
N LEU A 217 -5.34 4.74 -5.41
CA LEU A 217 -4.11 4.00 -5.09
C LEU A 217 -3.49 4.46 -3.78
N ALA A 218 -3.29 5.76 -3.60
CA ALA A 218 -2.67 6.29 -2.38
C ALA A 218 -3.53 6.05 -1.13
N LYS A 219 -4.87 6.15 -1.26
CA LYS A 219 -5.78 5.81 -0.15
C LYS A 219 -5.64 4.35 0.25
N PHE A 220 -5.68 3.46 -0.74
CA PHE A 220 -5.56 2.02 -0.52
C PHE A 220 -4.18 1.66 0.07
N ASP A 221 -3.10 2.18 -0.52
CA ASP A 221 -1.73 1.93 -0.07
C ASP A 221 -1.50 2.39 1.37
N TYR A 222 -2.00 3.58 1.74
CA TYR A 222 -1.91 4.08 3.12
C TYR A 222 -2.63 3.14 4.09
N LEU A 223 -3.92 2.86 3.84
CA LEU A 223 -4.72 2.04 4.76
C LEU A 223 -4.25 0.58 4.83
N ALA A 224 -3.78 0.02 3.71
CA ALA A 224 -3.17 -1.30 3.70
C ALA A 224 -1.92 -1.35 4.59
N MET A 225 -1.09 -0.30 4.57
CA MET A 225 0.07 -0.20 5.45
C MET A 225 -0.32 0.00 6.92
N ILE A 226 -1.34 0.81 7.21
CA ILE A 226 -1.91 0.94 8.56
C ILE A 226 -2.33 -0.44 9.10
N GLY A 227 -3.03 -1.25 8.31
CA GLY A 227 -3.43 -2.61 8.69
C GLY A 227 -2.24 -3.57 8.85
N ARG A 228 -1.30 -3.58 7.90
CA ARG A 228 -0.10 -4.46 7.91
C ARG A 228 0.80 -4.27 9.13
N TYR A 229 0.92 -3.04 9.61
CA TYR A 229 1.68 -2.72 10.82
C TYR A 229 0.83 -2.81 12.11
N GLY A 230 -0.46 -3.13 12.01
CA GLY A 230 -1.35 -3.20 13.16
C GLY A 230 -1.55 -1.87 13.87
N ILE A 231 -1.40 -0.74 13.16
CA ILE A 231 -1.70 0.60 13.70
C ILE A 231 -3.20 0.72 13.99
N ALA A 232 -4.02 0.14 13.12
CA ALA A 232 -5.45 -0.03 13.33
C ALA A 232 -5.88 -1.45 12.88
N PRO A 233 -6.93 -2.02 13.48
CA PRO A 233 -7.43 -3.36 13.14
C PRO A 233 -8.26 -3.33 11.86
N ILE A 234 -7.61 -3.08 10.73
CA ILE A 234 -8.28 -2.88 9.43
C ILE A 234 -7.69 -3.78 8.36
N GLU A 235 -8.54 -4.23 7.44
CA GLU A 235 -8.12 -4.99 6.26
C GLU A 235 -9.01 -4.65 5.07
N ALA A 236 -8.48 -4.74 3.85
CA ALA A 236 -9.28 -4.45 2.68
C ALA A 236 -10.38 -5.52 2.48
N GLY A 237 -11.63 -5.10 2.51
CA GLY A 237 -12.79 -5.98 2.22
C GLY A 237 -13.13 -6.14 0.74
N SER A 238 -12.46 -5.40 -0.14
CA SER A 238 -12.68 -5.46 -1.59
C SER A 238 -11.38 -5.17 -2.32
N ALA A 239 -11.31 -5.46 -3.62
CA ALA A 239 -10.17 -5.09 -4.45
C ALA A 239 -10.23 -3.62 -4.91
N TYR A 240 -11.21 -2.82 -4.43
CA TYR A 240 -11.39 -1.41 -4.76
C TYR A 240 -11.24 -1.12 -6.27
N LEU A 241 -11.95 -1.90 -7.10
CA LEU A 241 -11.82 -1.84 -8.56
C LEU A 241 -12.30 -0.51 -9.16
N LYS A 242 -13.16 0.21 -8.43
CA LYS A 242 -13.71 1.50 -8.89
C LYS A 242 -12.63 2.54 -9.11
N GLY A 243 -12.49 2.96 -10.37
CA GLY A 243 -11.45 3.91 -10.79
C GLY A 243 -10.04 3.31 -10.80
N ALA A 244 -9.90 2.00 -10.65
CA ALA A 244 -8.64 1.30 -10.81
C ALA A 244 -8.48 0.81 -12.25
N THR A 245 -7.30 1.00 -12.84
CA THR A 245 -7.01 0.50 -14.19
C THR A 245 -6.40 -0.90 -14.13
N GLY A 246 -5.26 -1.06 -13.45
CA GLY A 246 -4.52 -2.32 -13.34
C GLY A 246 -5.33 -3.51 -12.80
N PRO A 247 -5.79 -3.49 -11.54
CA PRO A 247 -6.50 -4.64 -10.97
C PRO A 247 -7.85 -4.89 -11.65
N ALA A 248 -8.55 -3.85 -12.14
CA ALA A 248 -9.78 -4.04 -12.91
C ALA A 248 -9.52 -4.73 -14.26
N SER A 249 -8.46 -4.34 -14.98
CA SER A 249 -8.03 -5.04 -16.20
C SER A 249 -7.62 -6.48 -15.92
N GLY A 250 -6.94 -6.75 -14.80
CA GLY A 250 -6.60 -8.12 -14.39
C GLY A 250 -7.81 -8.97 -14.05
N ALA A 251 -8.79 -8.42 -13.30
CA ALA A 251 -10.04 -9.12 -13.02
C ALA A 251 -10.83 -9.41 -14.31
N ARG A 252 -10.93 -8.44 -15.24
CA ARG A 252 -11.56 -8.65 -16.55
C ARG A 252 -10.85 -9.75 -17.33
N LEU A 253 -9.53 -9.69 -17.43
CA LEU A 253 -8.75 -10.71 -18.13
C LEU A 253 -9.02 -12.10 -17.55
N LEU A 254 -9.01 -12.21 -16.22
CA LEU A 254 -9.22 -13.48 -15.53
C LEU A 254 -10.59 -14.10 -15.85
N PHE A 255 -11.67 -13.33 -15.68
CA PHE A 255 -13.04 -13.84 -15.76
C PHE A 255 -13.66 -13.80 -17.16
N THR A 256 -13.10 -13.01 -18.09
CA THR A 256 -13.68 -12.83 -19.43
C THR A 256 -12.71 -13.16 -20.56
N GLY A 257 -11.45 -13.47 -20.24
CA GLY A 257 -10.40 -13.77 -21.22
C GLY A 257 -9.85 -12.53 -21.92
N SER A 258 -10.30 -11.32 -21.56
CA SER A 258 -9.84 -10.06 -22.16
C SER A 258 -9.79 -8.93 -21.13
N VAL A 259 -8.73 -8.11 -21.18
CA VAL A 259 -8.63 -6.90 -20.33
C VAL A 259 -9.70 -5.85 -20.69
N GLN A 260 -10.35 -5.95 -21.85
CA GLN A 260 -11.51 -5.14 -22.27
C GLN A 260 -12.86 -5.89 -22.21
N GLY A 261 -12.90 -7.10 -21.64
CA GLY A 261 -14.14 -7.86 -21.59
C GLY A 261 -15.25 -7.17 -20.80
N VAL A 262 -16.49 -7.51 -21.12
CA VAL A 262 -17.70 -6.84 -20.62
C VAL A 262 -18.08 -7.40 -19.26
N ALA A 263 -17.84 -6.60 -18.21
CA ALA A 263 -18.28 -6.84 -16.84
C ALA A 263 -18.30 -5.51 -16.07
N ILE A 264 -19.25 -5.26 -15.20
CA ILE A 264 -19.21 -4.07 -14.33
C ILE A 264 -18.40 -4.37 -13.06
N GLU A 265 -17.89 -3.33 -12.40
CA GLU A 265 -16.98 -3.47 -11.25
C GLU A 265 -17.60 -4.25 -10.08
N THR A 266 -18.91 -4.10 -9.86
CA THR A 266 -19.63 -4.86 -8.82
C THR A 266 -19.73 -6.34 -9.15
N GLN A 267 -19.87 -6.71 -10.42
CA GLN A 267 -19.82 -8.11 -10.86
C GLN A 267 -18.41 -8.67 -10.68
N LEU A 268 -17.40 -7.93 -11.12
CA LEU A 268 -15.99 -8.32 -10.94
C LEU A 268 -15.66 -8.52 -9.46
N GLN A 269 -16.14 -7.64 -8.58
CA GLN A 269 -15.93 -7.79 -7.13
C GLN A 269 -16.59 -9.06 -6.60
N SER A 270 -17.86 -9.32 -6.94
CA SER A 270 -18.54 -10.56 -6.53
C SER A 270 -17.78 -11.81 -6.98
N TRP A 271 -17.21 -11.81 -8.19
CA TRP A 271 -16.43 -12.93 -8.69
C TRP A 271 -15.07 -13.06 -7.98
N LEU A 272 -14.49 -11.94 -7.56
CA LEU A 272 -13.30 -11.96 -6.72
C LEU A 272 -13.60 -12.50 -5.33
N ASP A 273 -14.74 -12.16 -4.74
CA ASP A 273 -15.17 -12.70 -3.44
C ASP A 273 -15.34 -14.23 -3.50
N GLU A 274 -15.97 -14.74 -4.58
CA GLU A 274 -16.07 -16.18 -4.85
C GLU A 274 -14.70 -16.84 -5.02
N LEU A 275 -13.78 -16.18 -5.72
CA LEU A 275 -12.42 -16.70 -5.93
C LEU A 275 -11.61 -16.70 -4.63
N ASP A 276 -11.71 -15.64 -3.81
CA ASP A 276 -11.01 -15.59 -2.54
C ASP A 276 -11.55 -16.62 -1.54
N ALA A 277 -12.85 -16.95 -1.60
CA ALA A 277 -13.39 -18.09 -0.86
C ALA A 277 -12.76 -19.44 -1.24
N SER A 278 -12.10 -19.52 -2.40
CA SER A 278 -11.34 -20.71 -2.84
C SER A 278 -9.84 -20.61 -2.55
N LEU A 279 -9.25 -19.41 -2.65
CA LEU A 279 -7.80 -19.21 -2.51
C LEU A 279 -7.36 -18.84 -1.09
N HIS A 280 -8.23 -18.17 -0.34
CA HIS A 280 -8.00 -17.59 0.98
C HIS A 280 -6.72 -16.75 1.04
N VAL A 281 -6.62 -15.77 0.15
CA VAL A 281 -5.45 -14.89 0.05
C VAL A 281 -5.72 -13.46 0.51
N GLY A 282 -6.99 -13.06 0.53
CA GLY A 282 -7.44 -11.72 0.92
C GLY A 282 -7.36 -10.70 -0.22
N MET A 283 -8.18 -9.66 -0.13
CA MET A 283 -8.39 -8.72 -1.24
C MET A 283 -7.18 -7.83 -1.57
N ALA A 284 -6.34 -7.50 -0.58
CA ALA A 284 -5.09 -6.77 -0.83
C ALA A 284 -4.11 -7.58 -1.69
N VAL A 285 -4.06 -8.90 -1.47
CA VAL A 285 -3.24 -9.82 -2.26
C VAL A 285 -3.85 -10.03 -3.65
N MET A 286 -5.17 -10.14 -3.76
CA MET A 286 -5.84 -10.19 -5.07
C MET A 286 -5.58 -8.95 -5.91
N GLU A 287 -5.69 -7.77 -5.30
CA GLU A 287 -5.47 -6.50 -5.97
C GLU A 287 -4.06 -6.41 -6.57
N ASP A 288 -3.03 -6.68 -5.77
CA ASP A 288 -1.63 -6.60 -6.20
C ASP A 288 -1.29 -7.68 -7.23
N ALA A 289 -1.76 -8.92 -7.02
CA ALA A 289 -1.49 -10.03 -7.93
C ALA A 289 -2.11 -9.79 -9.31
N LEU A 290 -3.39 -9.37 -9.37
CA LEU A 290 -4.08 -9.10 -10.64
C LEU A 290 -3.51 -7.88 -11.36
N CYS A 291 -3.16 -6.82 -10.62
CA CYS A 291 -2.55 -5.62 -11.17
C CYS A 291 -1.22 -5.92 -11.88
N ASN A 292 -0.42 -6.84 -11.31
CA ASN A 292 0.88 -7.22 -11.86
C ASN A 292 0.76 -8.29 -12.95
N TRP A 293 -0.08 -9.31 -12.74
CA TRP A 293 -0.28 -10.40 -13.69
C TRP A 293 -0.73 -9.91 -15.07
N GLN A 294 -1.71 -9.00 -15.14
CA GLN A 294 -2.26 -8.53 -16.41
C GLN A 294 -1.25 -7.87 -17.35
N LYS A 295 -0.12 -7.38 -16.83
CA LYS A 295 0.95 -6.76 -17.63
C LYS A 295 1.74 -7.79 -18.43
N SER A 296 1.81 -9.03 -17.96
CA SER A 296 2.55 -10.13 -18.58
C SER A 296 1.90 -11.47 -18.19
N PRO A 297 0.73 -11.80 -18.76
CA PRO A 297 -0.10 -12.88 -18.25
C PRO A 297 0.55 -14.26 -18.29
N SER A 298 1.42 -14.52 -19.26
CA SER A 298 2.13 -15.79 -19.47
C SER A 298 3.60 -15.76 -19.05
N SER A 299 4.08 -14.66 -18.45
CA SER A 299 5.48 -14.52 -18.06
C SER A 299 5.63 -13.78 -16.75
N PHE A 300 6.17 -14.45 -15.74
CA PHE A 300 6.32 -13.87 -14.41
C PHE A 300 7.33 -12.74 -14.39
N VAL A 301 6.84 -11.53 -14.08
CA VAL A 301 7.66 -10.35 -13.79
C VAL A 301 7.48 -9.97 -12.32
N HIS A 302 8.56 -10.08 -11.54
CA HIS A 302 8.55 -9.70 -10.14
C HIS A 302 8.49 -8.18 -9.97
N TYR A 303 7.47 -7.70 -9.28
CA TYR A 303 7.37 -6.29 -8.88
C TYR A 303 8.48 -5.92 -7.87
N LYS A 304 9.13 -4.76 -8.06
CA LYS A 304 10.29 -4.32 -7.25
C LYS A 304 10.08 -2.97 -6.54
N GLY A 305 8.88 -2.40 -6.59
CA GLY A 305 8.57 -1.02 -6.18
C GLY A 305 8.30 -0.09 -7.36
#